data_AF-A0A3M1SS36-F1
#
_entry.id   AF-A0A3M1SS36-F1
#
_cell.length_a   1.000
_cell.length_b   1.000
_cell.length_c   1.000
_cell.angle_alpha   90.00
_cell.angle_beta   90.00
_cell.angle_gamma   90.00
#
_symmetry.space_group_name_H-M   'P 1'
#
loop_
_entity.id
_entity.type
_entity.pdbx_description
1 polymer ?
#
loop_
_entity_poly.entity_id
_entity_poly.type
_entity_poly.pdbx_seq_one_letter_code
_entity_poly.pdbx_strand_id
1 'polypeptide(L)' 'MNIEAIKLDLIQWILSLTDRATFQEIQKLKERQSKRNIAYKPRQFGCGKGIVMYVADDFDETPPGFEEYML' A
#
# COMPACT_ATOMS: atom_id res chain seq x y z
N MET A 1 -26.51 17.28 -1.44
CA MET A 1 -26.24 17.17 -2.89
C MET A 1 -25.91 15.72 -3.22
N ASN A 2 -26.48 15.16 -4.29
CA ASN A 2 -26.14 13.81 -4.78
C ASN A 2 -24.66 13.81 -5.25
N ILE A 3 -23.91 12.76 -4.96
CA ILE A 3 -22.51 12.58 -5.40
C ILE A 3 -22.42 12.66 -6.92
N GLU A 4 -23.40 12.13 -7.65
CA GLU A 4 -23.45 12.19 -9.11
C GLU A 4 -23.58 13.62 -9.62
N ALA A 5 -24.38 14.45 -8.94
CA ALA A 5 -24.52 15.86 -9.27
C ALA A 5 -23.21 16.62 -9.03
N ILE A 6 -22.50 16.32 -7.93
CA ILE A 6 -21.19 16.93 -7.63
C ILE A 6 -20.15 16.54 -8.70
N LYS A 7 -20.15 15.29 -9.16
CA LYS A 7 -19.22 14.84 -10.22
C LYS A 7 -19.48 15.57 -11.53
N LEU A 8 -20.75 15.72 -11.92
CA LEU A 8 -21.13 16.36 -13.17
C LEU A 8 -20.74 17.84 -13.17
N ASP A 9 -20.99 18.53 -12.05
CA ASP A 9 -20.59 19.92 -11.85
C ASP A 9 -19.07 20.11 -11.95
N LEU A 10 -18.28 19.24 -11.30
CA LEU A 10 -16.82 19.27 -11.39
C LEU A 10 -16.32 19.03 -12.82
N ILE A 11 -16.94 18.13 -13.59
CA ILE A 11 -16.57 17.88 -14.98
C ILE A 11 -16.82 19.14 -15.83
N GLN A 12 -17.99 19.76 -15.69
CA GLN A 12 -18.32 20.99 -16.42
C GLN A 12 -17.36 22.13 -16.05
N TRP A 13 -17.06 22.29 -14.76
CA TRP A 13 -16.08 23.26 -14.30
C TRP A 13 -14.70 23.01 -14.92
N ILE A 14 -14.18 21.78 -14.88
CA ILE A 14 -12.87 21.44 -15.46
C ILE A 14 -12.81 21.74 -16.96
N LEU A 15 -13.87 21.46 -17.72
CA LEU A 15 -13.95 21.74 -19.15
C LEU A 15 -13.92 23.26 -19.46
N SER A 16 -14.38 24.09 -18.51
CA SER A 16 -14.38 25.54 -18.64
C SER A 16 -13.03 26.19 -18.29
N LEU A 17 -12.11 25.45 -17.68
CA LEU A 17 -10.80 25.96 -17.30
C LEU A 17 -9.91 26.16 -18.53
N THR A 18 -9.24 27.31 -18.57
CA THR A 18 -8.28 27.67 -19.63
C THR A 18 -6.87 27.85 -19.08
N ASP A 19 -6.72 28.07 -17.77
CA ASP A 19 -5.44 28.28 -17.12
C ASP A 19 -4.67 26.97 -16.91
N ARG A 20 -3.46 26.93 -17.48
CA ARG A 20 -2.56 25.77 -17.41
C ARG A 20 -2.02 25.52 -16.01
N ALA A 21 -1.83 26.55 -15.19
CA ALA A 21 -1.33 26.37 -13.82
C ALA A 21 -2.35 25.61 -12.97
N THR A 22 -3.62 25.99 -13.06
CA THR A 22 -4.75 25.31 -12.41
C THR A 22 -4.84 23.84 -12.83
N PHE A 23 -4.67 23.52 -14.11
CA PHE A 23 -4.64 22.12 -14.57
C PHE A 23 -3.49 21.31 -13.93
N GLN A 24 -2.31 21.89 -13.78
CA GLN A 24 -1.18 21.22 -13.13
C GLN A 24 -1.46 20.93 -11.65
N GLU A 25 -2.17 21.82 -10.95
CA GLU A 25 -2.55 21.59 -9.56
C GLU A 25 -3.58 20.47 -9.42
N ILE A 26 -4.60 20.44 -10.29
CA ILE A 26 -5.60 19.36 -10.34
C ILE A 26 -4.91 18.02 -10.64
N GLN A 27 -3.95 18.01 -11.58
CA GLN A 27 -3.16 16.81 -11.88
C GLN A 27 -2.35 16.33 -10.66
N LYS A 28 -1.68 17.24 -9.94
CA LYS A 28 -0.97 16.91 -8.70
C LYS A 28 -1.91 16.32 -7.64
N LEU A 29 -3.13 16.84 -7.52
CA LEU A 29 -4.13 16.32 -6.59
C LEU A 29 -4.53 14.88 -6.93
N LYS A 30 -4.77 14.57 -8.21
CA LYS A 30 -5.04 13.21 -8.70
C LYS A 30 -3.90 12.24 -8.39
N GLU A 31 -2.65 12.66 -8.63
CA GLU A 31 -1.47 11.84 -8.35
C GLU A 31 -1.27 11.55 -6.86
N ARG A 32 -1.49 12.55 -5.99
CA ARG A 32 -1.41 12.38 -4.54
C ARG A 32 -2.43 11.35 -4.03
N GLN A 33 -3.65 11.37 -4.56
CA GLN A 33 -4.67 10.38 -4.18
C GLN A 33 -4.33 8.98 -4.72
N SER A 34 -3.81 8.88 -5.94
CA SER A 34 -3.38 7.60 -6.52
C SER A 34 -2.24 6.96 -5.71
N LYS A 35 -1.32 7.78 -5.17
CA LYS A 35 -0.24 7.35 -4.27
C LYS A 35 -0.70 6.98 -2.86
N ARG A 36 -1.93 7.28 -2.43
CA ARG A 36 -2.46 6.77 -1.14
C ARG A 36 -2.97 5.34 -1.24
N ASN A 37 -3.36 4.92 -2.44
CA ASN A 37 -3.61 3.52 -2.77
C ASN A 37 -2.27 2.83 -3.05
N ILE A 38 -1.33 2.87 -2.11
CA ILE A 38 -0.07 2.11 -2.22
C ILE A 38 -0.46 0.64 -2.34
N ALA A 39 -0.25 0.13 -3.55
CA ALA A 39 -0.31 -1.27 -3.90
C ALA A 39 0.37 -2.09 -2.81
N TYR A 40 -0.28 -3.19 -2.43
CA TYR A 40 0.30 -4.24 -1.60
C TYR A 40 1.63 -4.68 -2.21
N LYS A 41 2.74 -4.07 -1.78
CA LYS A 41 4.06 -4.48 -2.22
C LYS A 41 4.38 -5.75 -1.46
N PRO A 42 4.55 -6.90 -2.14
CA PRO A 42 4.97 -8.11 -1.45
C PRO A 42 6.30 -7.83 -0.73
N ARG A 43 6.42 -8.38 0.48
CA ARG A 43 7.64 -8.27 1.29
C ARG A 43 8.84 -8.68 0.44
N GLN A 44 9.85 -7.83 0.39
CA GLN A 44 11.09 -8.11 -0.34
C GLN A 44 11.95 -9.09 0.47
N PHE A 45 12.73 -9.91 -0.23
CA PHE A 45 13.69 -10.81 0.43
C PHE A 45 14.62 -10.02 1.35
N GLY A 46 14.77 -10.48 2.60
CA GLY A 46 15.56 -9.78 3.61
C GLY A 46 14.83 -8.67 4.38
N CYS A 47 13.53 -8.46 4.19
CA CYS A 47 12.75 -7.46 4.96
C CYS A 47 12.75 -7.68 6.48
N GLY A 48 13.13 -8.89 6.94
CA GLY A 48 13.25 -9.24 8.36
C GLY A 48 14.69 -9.26 8.88
N LYS A 49 15.68 -8.87 8.06
CA LYS A 49 17.10 -8.91 8.45
C LYS A 49 17.32 -8.00 9.65
N GLY A 50 17.80 -8.57 10.75
CA GLY A 50 18.08 -7.84 12.00
C GLY A 50 16.86 -7.64 12.91
N ILE A 51 15.68 -8.16 12.57
CA ILE A 51 14.52 -8.18 13.49
C ILE A 51 14.68 -9.30 14.52
N VAL A 52 15.09 -10.49 14.07
CA VAL A 52 15.42 -11.59 14.95
C VAL A 52 16.90 -11.46 15.32
N MET A 53 17.17 -11.07 16.55
CA MET A 53 18.53 -10.86 17.07
C MET A 53 19.07 -12.08 17.82
N TYR A 54 18.18 -13.00 18.19
CA TYR A 54 18.51 -14.19 18.95
C TYR A 54 17.55 -15.31 18.57
N VAL A 55 18.11 -16.49 18.36
CA VAL A 55 17.40 -17.77 18.21
C VAL A 55 18.03 -18.67 19.27
N ALA A 56 17.20 -19.38 20.04
CA ALA A 56 17.70 -20.31 21.05
C ALA A 56 18.37 -21.52 20.37
N ASP A 57 19.36 -22.11 21.04
CA ASP A 57 20.15 -23.20 20.48
C ASP A 57 19.30 -24.46 20.20
N ASP A 58 18.18 -24.59 20.91
CA ASP A 58 17.21 -25.68 20.81
C ASP A 58 16.02 -25.38 19.88
N PHE A 59 16.06 -24.28 19.12
CA PHE A 59 14.90 -23.87 18.30
C PHE A 59 14.47 -24.90 17.25
N ASP A 60 15.44 -25.60 16.67
CA ASP A 60 15.20 -26.67 15.69
C ASP A 60 15.09 -28.05 16.37
N GLU A 61 15.18 -28.14 17.69
CA GLU A 61 15.03 -29.41 18.41
C GLU A 61 13.58 -29.90 18.34
N THR A 62 13.43 -31.23 18.26
CA THR A 62 12.11 -31.85 18.24
C THR A 62 11.45 -31.69 19.60
N PRO A 63 10.24 -31.10 19.67
CA PRO A 63 9.53 -30.98 20.93
C PRO A 63 9.25 -32.36 21.55
N PRO A 64 9.27 -32.48 22.88
CA PRO A 64 8.97 -33.74 23.55
C PRO A 64 7.59 -34.29 23.14
N GLY A 65 7.53 -35.56 22.74
CA GLY A 65 6.31 -36.23 22.31
C GLY A 65 5.99 -36.11 20.81
N PHE A 66 6.87 -35.49 20.02
CA PHE A 66 6.74 -35.37 18.56
C PHE A 66 7.80 -36.17 17.79
N GLU A 67 8.57 -37.03 18.47
CA GLU A 67 9.69 -37.78 17.91
C GLU A 67 9.27 -38.69 16.76
N GLU A 68 8.05 -39.24 16.82
CA GLU A 68 7.50 -40.16 15.80
C GLU A 68 7.16 -39.46 14.46
N TYR A 69 7.11 -38.13 14.44
CA TYR A 69 6.66 -37.35 13.28
C TYR A 69 7.81 -36.67 12.50
N MET A 70 9.05 -36.79 12.97
CA MET A 70 10.24 -36.11 12.42
C MET A 70 11.13 -37.03 11.54
N LEU A 71 10.52 -37.92 10.75
CA LEU A 71 11.19 -38.85 9.82
C LEU A 71 12.13 -38.16 8.81
#